data_AF-A0A7S1VAY6-F1
#
_entry.id   AF-A0A7S1VAY6-F1
#
_cell.length_a   1.000
_cell.length_b   1.000
_cell.length_c   1.000
_cell.angle_alpha   90.00
_cell.angle_beta   90.00
_cell.angle_gamma   90.00
#
_symmetry.space_group_name_H-M   'P 1'
#
loop_
_entity.id
_entity.type
_entity.pdbx_description
1 polymer ?
#
loop_
_entity_poly.entity_id
_entity_poly.type
_entity_poly.pdbx_seq_one_letter_code
_entity_poly.pdbx_strand_id
1 'polypeptide(L)'
;GAHVGHLSRSVSFITSPSSVDRGHIMYTGDGEMDFQYVRLEQFGRTTIEIINNTKIEDLSGLNFEEGWAKMSVTHQGTNQLARYVFHAHHSRIESFLHGSVILFTPRNGCVHHDSRMHSTNNVVVGAEGSGIFLEDGTETGSVLNNFLVGTGGGSRGGDDGRFSTSSGKDMGHGGFGIWARGQYATIQNNRAEGHFGFAPYAYFVHPGFIQTLKVPAVTGTPTALVGKSLQQVWNMLEPESLSIQVFGAFNDNSAFGTWRIGLDLSYFGGNGSEFVGTELVALASSGRGISTTHTSLLRLDGGSIEAAVPTNTIIGVWCNNGGPLEINYEVIPMVGVNLERGGAC
;
A
#
# COMPACT_ATOMS: atom_id res chain seq x y z
N GLY A 1 25.27 -2.59 -6.38
CA GLY A 1 24.92 -2.90 -7.78
C GLY A 1 24.23 -1.69 -8.41
N ALA A 2 24.06 -1.68 -9.73
CA ALA A 2 23.21 -0.71 -10.43
C ALA A 2 21.96 -1.43 -10.94
N HIS A 3 20.78 -0.81 -10.79
CA HIS A 3 19.52 -1.34 -11.31
C HIS A 3 19.03 -0.47 -12.47
N VAL A 4 18.39 -1.11 -13.44
CA VAL A 4 17.90 -0.44 -14.66
C VAL A 4 16.45 -0.88 -14.89
N GLY A 5 15.53 0.09 -14.90
CA GLY A 5 14.14 -0.11 -15.27
C GLY A 5 13.90 0.28 -16.73
N HIS A 6 13.29 -0.61 -17.52
CA HIS A 6 12.86 -0.29 -18.88
C HIS A 6 11.48 0.39 -18.84
N LEU A 7 11.41 1.68 -19.23
CA LEU A 7 10.21 2.51 -19.05
C LEU A 7 9.31 2.64 -20.30
N SER A 8 9.80 2.29 -21.49
CA SER A 8 9.01 2.37 -22.72
C SER A 8 8.18 1.10 -22.95
N ARG A 9 7.00 1.29 -23.54
CA ARG A 9 6.08 0.22 -23.95
C ARG A 9 5.46 0.60 -25.30
N SER A 10 5.09 -0.40 -26.10
CA SER A 10 4.49 -0.20 -27.42
C SER A 10 3.09 0.41 -27.33
N VAL A 11 2.38 0.16 -26.23
CA VAL A 11 1.09 0.76 -25.91
C VAL A 11 1.29 1.75 -24.77
N SER A 12 0.87 3.00 -24.98
CA SER A 12 0.97 4.05 -23.99
C SER A 12 -0.30 4.89 -23.91
N PHE A 13 -0.79 5.12 -22.70
CA PHE A 13 -1.83 6.09 -22.40
C PHE A 13 -1.20 7.21 -21.57
N ILE A 14 -1.28 8.43 -22.11
CA ILE A 14 -0.60 9.59 -21.54
C ILE A 14 -1.61 10.73 -21.45
N THR A 15 -1.77 11.29 -20.26
CA THR A 15 -2.48 12.57 -20.11
C THR A 15 -1.45 13.70 -20.14
N SER A 16 -1.81 14.88 -20.67
CA SER A 16 -0.95 16.07 -20.61
C SER A 16 -0.59 16.43 -19.16
N PRO A 17 0.66 16.88 -18.87
CA PRO A 17 1.08 17.22 -17.49
C PRO A 17 0.30 18.37 -16.89
N SER A 18 -0.11 19.30 -17.74
CA SER A 18 -0.91 20.47 -17.41
C SER A 18 -2.41 20.17 -17.30
N SER A 19 -2.85 18.94 -17.59
CA SER A 19 -4.28 18.62 -17.53
C SER A 19 -4.77 18.61 -16.08
N VAL A 20 -5.85 19.34 -15.85
CA VAL A 20 -6.66 19.25 -14.63
C VAL A 20 -7.60 18.04 -14.65
N ASP A 21 -7.79 17.46 -15.84
CA ASP A 21 -8.60 16.27 -16.10
C ASP A 21 -7.71 15.12 -16.56
N ARG A 22 -7.19 14.39 -15.59
CA ARG A 22 -6.34 13.23 -15.81
C ARG A 22 -7.15 11.95 -15.99
N GLY A 23 -6.67 11.07 -16.86
CA GLY A 23 -7.28 9.77 -17.09
C GLY A 23 -7.33 8.92 -15.82
N HIS A 24 -8.24 7.96 -15.80
CA HIS A 24 -8.41 6.99 -14.72
C HIS A 24 -8.83 5.66 -15.35
N ILE A 25 -8.09 4.59 -15.10
CA ILE A 25 -8.49 3.25 -15.52
C ILE A 25 -9.16 2.59 -14.32
N MET A 26 -10.46 2.38 -14.43
CA MET A 26 -11.25 1.65 -13.45
C MET A 26 -11.70 0.33 -14.04
N TYR A 27 -11.58 -0.70 -13.23
CA TYR A 27 -12.13 -2.00 -13.51
C TYR A 27 -13.03 -2.45 -12.37
N THR A 28 -14.23 -2.95 -12.68
CA THR A 28 -15.24 -3.30 -11.69
C THR A 28 -16.14 -4.44 -12.17
N GLY A 29 -16.68 -5.21 -11.22
CA GLY A 29 -17.64 -6.27 -11.50
C GLY A 29 -17.01 -7.55 -12.05
N ASP A 30 -17.63 -8.10 -13.10
CA ASP A 30 -17.38 -9.46 -13.59
C ASP A 30 -16.62 -9.52 -14.95
N GLY A 31 -16.02 -8.42 -15.41
CA GLY A 31 -15.45 -8.32 -16.77
C GLY A 31 -13.95 -8.63 -16.87
N GLU A 32 -13.50 -9.63 -17.62
CA GLU A 32 -12.07 -9.99 -17.68
C GLU A 32 -11.13 -8.80 -17.97
N MET A 33 -10.13 -8.60 -17.10
CA MET A 33 -9.12 -7.56 -17.27
C MET A 33 -7.70 -8.12 -17.15
N ASP A 34 -7.01 -8.06 -18.28
CA ASP A 34 -5.62 -8.42 -18.40
C ASP A 34 -4.83 -7.25 -19.00
N PHE A 35 -4.16 -6.48 -18.15
CA PHE A 35 -3.45 -5.27 -18.53
C PHE A 35 -1.93 -5.51 -18.52
N GLN A 36 -1.39 -5.83 -19.68
CA GLN A 36 0.02 -6.22 -19.80
C GLN A 36 0.85 -5.29 -20.68
N TYR A 37 2.07 -5.01 -20.24
CA TYR A 37 3.09 -4.30 -21.01
C TYR A 37 2.64 -2.93 -21.52
N VAL A 38 1.88 -2.19 -20.71
CA VAL A 38 1.38 -0.85 -21.06
C VAL A 38 2.10 0.22 -20.25
N ARG A 39 2.32 1.40 -20.85
CA ARG A 39 2.75 2.61 -20.14
C ARG A 39 1.53 3.48 -19.82
N LEU A 40 1.37 3.81 -18.54
CA LEU A 40 0.39 4.75 -18.02
C LEU A 40 1.12 5.96 -17.45
N GLU A 41 0.79 7.16 -17.90
CA GLU A 41 1.52 8.36 -17.49
C GLU A 41 0.60 9.54 -17.20
N GLN A 42 0.80 10.13 -16.02
CA GLN A 42 0.10 11.33 -15.57
C GLN A 42 -1.42 11.13 -15.43
N PHE A 43 -1.81 9.94 -14.98
CA PHE A 43 -3.19 9.57 -14.67
C PHE A 43 -3.49 9.79 -13.17
N GLY A 44 -4.76 9.61 -12.79
CA GLY A 44 -5.26 9.68 -11.42
C GLY A 44 -5.60 11.10 -11.00
N ARG A 45 -5.44 11.40 -9.71
CA ARG A 45 -5.65 12.75 -9.18
C ARG A 45 -4.56 13.71 -9.64
N THR A 46 -4.87 15.00 -9.59
CA THR A 46 -3.93 16.09 -9.89
C THR A 46 -3.18 16.59 -8.65
N THR A 47 -3.55 16.12 -7.45
CA THR A 47 -2.97 16.57 -6.18
C THR A 47 -3.03 15.50 -5.09
N ILE A 48 -2.09 15.58 -4.15
CA ILE A 48 -2.07 14.79 -2.92
C ILE A 48 -2.95 15.37 -1.79
N GLU A 49 -3.57 16.53 -1.99
CA GLU A 49 -4.40 17.19 -0.97
C GLU A 49 -5.54 16.29 -0.44
N ILE A 50 -6.16 16.67 0.66
CA ILE A 50 -7.29 15.89 1.22
C ILE A 50 -8.43 15.80 0.19
N ILE A 51 -9.11 14.65 0.15
CA ILE A 51 -10.27 14.44 -0.72
C ILE A 51 -11.29 15.59 -0.61
N ASN A 52 -11.78 16.02 -1.76
CA ASN A 52 -12.85 17.00 -1.91
C ASN A 52 -13.78 16.51 -3.01
N ASN A 53 -14.76 15.69 -2.61
CA ASN A 53 -15.70 15.03 -3.52
C ASN A 53 -16.83 15.94 -3.95
N THR A 54 -17.35 15.71 -5.15
CA THR A 54 -18.63 16.26 -5.56
C THR A 54 -19.71 15.63 -4.69
N LYS A 55 -20.59 16.46 -4.15
CA LYS A 55 -21.75 16.02 -3.37
C LYS A 55 -23.01 16.30 -4.18
N ILE A 56 -23.87 15.32 -4.21
CA ILE A 56 -25.22 15.41 -4.73
C ILE A 56 -26.15 15.41 -3.51
N GLU A 57 -27.31 16.06 -3.59
CA GLU A 57 -28.33 15.99 -2.54
C GLU A 57 -28.65 14.54 -2.14
N ASP A 58 -29.19 14.36 -0.92
CA ASP A 58 -29.52 13.03 -0.41
C ASP A 58 -30.46 12.29 -1.36
N LEU A 59 -29.97 11.16 -1.89
CA LEU A 59 -30.67 10.31 -2.85
C LEU A 59 -31.56 9.27 -2.16
N SER A 60 -31.64 9.29 -0.82
CA SER A 60 -32.46 8.36 -0.07
C SER A 60 -33.93 8.44 -0.53
N GLY A 61 -34.45 7.32 -1.04
CA GLY A 61 -35.82 7.24 -1.56
C GLY A 61 -36.00 7.61 -3.04
N LEU A 62 -34.93 7.95 -3.77
CA LEU A 62 -35.01 8.12 -5.23
C LEU A 62 -34.80 6.78 -5.95
N ASN A 63 -35.69 6.46 -6.88
CA ASN A 63 -35.46 5.43 -7.90
C ASN A 63 -34.61 6.04 -9.02
N PHE A 64 -33.52 5.38 -9.43
CA PHE A 64 -32.61 5.87 -10.47
C PHE A 64 -33.28 6.12 -11.83
N GLU A 65 -34.40 5.48 -12.17
CA GLU A 65 -35.07 5.79 -13.45
C GLU A 65 -35.83 7.14 -13.44
N GLU A 66 -36.44 7.53 -12.32
CA GLU A 66 -37.26 8.76 -12.21
C GLU A 66 -36.53 9.92 -11.51
N GLY A 67 -35.48 9.61 -10.76
CA GLY A 67 -34.77 10.54 -9.88
C GLY A 67 -33.71 11.40 -10.57
N TRP A 68 -33.25 11.05 -11.78
CA TRP A 68 -32.15 11.76 -12.45
C TRP A 68 -32.41 13.25 -12.64
N ALA A 69 -33.64 13.63 -13.02
CA ALA A 69 -34.02 15.03 -13.19
C ALA A 69 -34.11 15.81 -11.86
N LYS A 70 -34.11 15.10 -10.73
CA LYS A 70 -34.21 15.68 -9.39
C LYS A 70 -32.84 15.85 -8.74
N MET A 71 -31.84 15.05 -9.13
CA MET A 71 -30.48 15.12 -8.58
C MET A 71 -29.87 16.51 -8.74
N SER A 72 -29.66 17.20 -7.62
CA SER A 72 -28.96 18.49 -7.59
C SER A 72 -27.55 18.33 -7.03
N VAL A 73 -26.55 18.87 -7.74
CA VAL A 73 -25.17 18.94 -7.24
C VAL A 73 -25.10 20.04 -6.18
N THR A 74 -24.94 19.64 -4.92
CA THR A 74 -24.86 20.56 -3.77
C THR A 74 -23.45 21.07 -3.53
N HIS A 75 -22.44 20.39 -4.08
CA HIS A 75 -21.04 20.82 -4.02
C HIS A 75 -20.26 20.20 -5.17
N GLN A 76 -19.51 21.01 -5.92
CA GLN A 76 -18.59 20.51 -6.94
C GLN A 76 -17.20 20.32 -6.32
N GLY A 77 -16.77 19.07 -6.21
CA GLY A 77 -15.49 18.74 -5.58
C GLY A 77 -14.31 19.01 -6.50
N THR A 78 -13.19 19.44 -5.92
CA THR A 78 -11.94 19.74 -6.65
C THR A 78 -10.93 18.61 -6.62
N ASN A 79 -11.19 17.53 -5.87
CA ASN A 79 -10.22 16.46 -5.63
C ASN A 79 -10.92 15.14 -5.29
N GLN A 80 -11.50 14.51 -6.31
CA GLN A 80 -12.38 13.35 -6.14
C GLN A 80 -11.62 12.11 -5.63
N LEU A 81 -12.30 11.36 -4.76
CA LEU A 81 -11.91 10.02 -4.31
C LEU A 81 -11.86 9.04 -5.49
N ALA A 82 -11.19 7.89 -5.31
CA ALA A 82 -11.13 6.78 -6.27
C ALA A 82 -10.51 7.10 -7.64
N ARG A 83 -9.97 8.31 -7.87
CA ARG A 83 -9.24 8.65 -9.10
C ARG A 83 -7.78 8.22 -9.02
N TYR A 84 -7.50 7.01 -9.51
CA TYR A 84 -6.18 6.40 -9.51
C TYR A 84 -5.66 6.18 -10.94
N VAL A 85 -4.37 5.84 -11.10
CA VAL A 85 -3.88 5.49 -12.44
C VAL A 85 -4.54 4.21 -12.94
N PHE A 86 -4.50 3.18 -12.10
CA PHE A 86 -5.15 1.90 -12.30
C PHE A 86 -5.90 1.51 -11.03
N HIS A 87 -7.13 1.02 -11.17
CA HIS A 87 -8.00 0.69 -10.04
C HIS A 87 -8.82 -0.56 -10.32
N ALA A 88 -8.46 -1.67 -9.68
CA ALA A 88 -9.33 -2.85 -9.59
C ALA A 88 -10.27 -2.65 -8.39
N HIS A 89 -11.54 -2.35 -8.66
CA HIS A 89 -12.53 -1.89 -7.70
C HIS A 89 -13.70 -2.88 -7.62
N HIS A 90 -13.77 -3.63 -6.51
CA HIS A 90 -14.76 -4.70 -6.32
C HIS A 90 -14.81 -5.67 -7.52
N SER A 91 -13.64 -6.07 -8.02
CA SER A 91 -13.58 -7.09 -9.07
C SER A 91 -13.95 -8.45 -8.49
N ARG A 92 -14.90 -9.12 -9.14
CA ARG A 92 -15.36 -10.47 -8.79
C ARG A 92 -14.61 -11.59 -9.50
N ILE A 93 -13.67 -11.20 -10.36
CA ILE A 93 -12.76 -12.09 -11.08
C ILE A 93 -11.31 -11.64 -10.87
N GLU A 94 -10.36 -12.52 -11.15
CA GLU A 94 -8.95 -12.15 -11.07
C GLU A 94 -8.62 -11.02 -12.05
N SER A 95 -7.77 -10.09 -11.62
CA SER A 95 -7.30 -8.96 -12.43
C SER A 95 -5.79 -8.94 -12.51
N PHE A 96 -5.25 -8.54 -13.65
CA PHE A 96 -3.80 -8.55 -13.88
C PHE A 96 -3.29 -7.19 -14.33
N LEU A 97 -2.24 -6.71 -13.66
CA LEU A 97 -1.36 -5.66 -14.12
C LEU A 97 0.05 -6.23 -14.19
N HIS A 98 0.51 -6.53 -15.40
CA HIS A 98 1.78 -7.24 -15.61
C HIS A 98 2.73 -6.46 -16.50
N GLY A 99 4.01 -6.41 -16.13
CA GLY A 99 5.07 -5.87 -17.00
C GLY A 99 4.86 -4.40 -17.40
N SER A 100 3.97 -3.68 -16.72
CA SER A 100 3.50 -2.35 -17.08
C SER A 100 4.33 -1.26 -16.40
N VAL A 101 4.19 -0.02 -16.88
CA VAL A 101 4.91 1.14 -16.36
C VAL A 101 3.92 2.19 -15.94
N ILE A 102 4.02 2.66 -14.69
CA ILE A 102 3.24 3.79 -14.18
C ILE A 102 4.19 4.94 -13.89
N LEU A 103 3.95 6.09 -14.51
CA LEU A 103 4.78 7.28 -14.38
C LEU A 103 3.97 8.47 -13.85
N PHE A 104 4.53 9.12 -12.84
CA PHE A 104 4.18 10.47 -12.37
C PHE A 104 2.70 10.66 -12.05
N THR A 105 2.26 10.12 -10.91
CA THR A 105 0.92 10.36 -10.39
C THR A 105 0.97 11.08 -9.04
N PRO A 106 0.28 12.22 -8.88
CA PRO A 106 0.16 12.94 -7.61
C PRO A 106 -0.55 12.15 -6.51
N ARG A 107 -1.14 10.99 -6.82
CA ARG A 107 -1.73 10.11 -5.82
C ARG A 107 -1.27 8.66 -5.97
N ASN A 108 -2.20 7.73 -6.15
CA ASN A 108 -1.93 6.31 -6.10
C ASN A 108 -1.78 5.77 -7.52
N GLY A 109 -0.74 4.97 -7.75
CA GLY A 109 -0.47 4.32 -9.02
C GLY A 109 -1.46 3.18 -9.28
N CYS A 110 -1.19 2.04 -8.67
CA CYS A 110 -2.01 0.83 -8.83
C CYS A 110 -2.79 0.57 -7.55
N VAL A 111 -4.12 0.55 -7.64
CA VAL A 111 -5.00 0.32 -6.49
C VAL A 111 -5.73 -1.01 -6.63
N HIS A 112 -5.57 -1.83 -5.60
CA HIS A 112 -6.37 -3.02 -5.37
C HIS A 112 -7.39 -2.63 -4.31
N HIS A 113 -8.68 -2.74 -4.63
CA HIS A 113 -9.76 -2.43 -3.71
C HIS A 113 -10.79 -3.55 -3.77
N ASP A 114 -10.90 -4.30 -2.67
CA ASP A 114 -11.83 -5.42 -2.52
C ASP A 114 -11.82 -6.37 -3.72
N SER A 115 -10.62 -6.77 -4.10
CA SER A 115 -10.38 -7.57 -5.31
C SER A 115 -9.25 -8.56 -5.10
N ARG A 116 -9.20 -9.55 -6.00
CA ARG A 116 -8.03 -10.41 -6.17
C ARG A 116 -7.26 -9.96 -7.40
N MET A 117 -6.19 -9.23 -7.17
CA MET A 117 -5.41 -8.62 -8.24
C MET A 117 -3.93 -9.02 -8.17
N HIS A 118 -3.35 -9.26 -9.34
CA HIS A 118 -1.95 -9.57 -9.50
C HIS A 118 -1.22 -8.37 -10.13
N SER A 119 -0.38 -7.71 -9.35
CA SER A 119 0.51 -6.64 -9.80
C SER A 119 1.93 -7.19 -9.88
N THR A 120 2.40 -7.54 -11.08
CA THR A 120 3.65 -8.28 -11.24
C THR A 120 4.59 -7.67 -12.27
N ASN A 121 5.89 -7.62 -11.94
CA ASN A 121 6.96 -7.13 -12.84
C ASN A 121 6.72 -5.71 -13.37
N ASN A 122 6.01 -4.86 -12.62
CA ASN A 122 5.73 -3.49 -13.02
C ASN A 122 6.87 -2.55 -12.61
N VAL A 123 7.00 -1.44 -13.33
CA VAL A 123 7.88 -0.33 -12.93
C VAL A 123 7.00 0.88 -12.56
N VAL A 124 7.11 1.37 -11.34
CA VAL A 124 6.35 2.54 -10.88
C VAL A 124 7.31 3.65 -10.52
N VAL A 125 7.23 4.80 -11.16
CA VAL A 125 8.12 5.95 -10.91
C VAL A 125 7.31 7.18 -10.55
N GLY A 126 7.63 7.78 -9.41
CA GLY A 126 7.08 9.08 -9.02
C GLY A 126 5.58 9.04 -8.74
N ALA A 127 5.08 7.98 -8.11
CA ALA A 127 3.81 8.05 -7.42
C ALA A 127 4.01 8.83 -6.11
N GLU A 128 3.31 9.95 -5.96
CA GLU A 128 3.44 10.80 -4.77
C GLU A 128 2.66 10.23 -3.58
N GLY A 129 1.52 9.57 -3.80
CA GLY A 129 0.76 8.91 -2.74
C GLY A 129 1.34 7.54 -2.43
N SER A 130 0.86 6.51 -3.11
CA SER A 130 1.38 5.15 -3.03
C SER A 130 1.61 4.59 -4.44
N GLY A 131 2.75 3.95 -4.67
CA GLY A 131 3.00 3.26 -5.95
C GLY A 131 2.00 2.14 -6.19
N ILE A 132 1.88 1.23 -5.23
CA ILE A 132 0.85 0.19 -5.15
C ILE A 132 0.11 0.35 -3.82
N PHE A 133 -1.22 0.30 -3.85
CA PHE A 133 -2.10 0.58 -2.72
C PHE A 133 -3.14 -0.55 -2.60
N LEU A 134 -3.10 -1.29 -1.50
CA LEU A 134 -4.12 -2.28 -1.14
C LEU A 134 -5.08 -1.61 -0.14
N GLU A 135 -6.21 -1.14 -0.66
CA GLU A 135 -7.01 -0.07 -0.07
C GLU A 135 -7.76 -0.51 1.18
N ASP A 136 -8.50 -1.61 1.13
CA ASP A 136 -9.50 -1.95 2.16
C ASP A 136 -9.09 -3.08 3.10
N GLY A 137 -8.03 -3.79 2.73
CA GLY A 137 -7.43 -4.86 3.51
C GLY A 137 -8.08 -6.22 3.29
N THR A 138 -9.10 -6.32 2.42
CA THR A 138 -9.68 -7.58 1.96
C THR A 138 -8.99 -8.13 0.71
N GLU A 139 -8.02 -7.41 0.17
CA GLU A 139 -7.37 -7.76 -1.08
C GLU A 139 -6.52 -9.03 -0.93
N THR A 140 -6.60 -9.88 -1.95
CA THR A 140 -5.71 -11.04 -2.12
C THR A 140 -5.02 -10.98 -3.48
N GLY A 141 -4.21 -11.99 -3.79
CA GLY A 141 -3.43 -12.04 -5.01
C GLY A 141 -1.98 -11.62 -4.76
N SER A 142 -1.24 -11.37 -5.84
CA SER A 142 0.22 -11.28 -5.77
C SER A 142 0.72 -9.90 -6.17
N VAL A 143 1.59 -9.32 -5.35
CA VAL A 143 2.34 -8.11 -5.63
C VAL A 143 3.81 -8.51 -5.71
N LEU A 144 4.27 -8.85 -6.93
CA LEU A 144 5.54 -9.56 -7.14
C LEU A 144 6.50 -8.82 -8.06
N ASN A 145 7.79 -8.82 -7.73
CA ASN A 145 8.86 -8.37 -8.63
C ASN A 145 8.67 -6.95 -9.17
N ASN A 146 7.95 -6.08 -8.46
CA ASN A 146 7.75 -4.71 -8.91
C ASN A 146 8.97 -3.86 -8.56
N PHE A 147 9.35 -2.95 -9.45
CA PHE A 147 10.39 -1.97 -9.20
C PHE A 147 9.76 -0.58 -9.02
N LEU A 148 9.81 -0.06 -7.80
CA LEU A 148 9.20 1.19 -7.40
C LEU A 148 10.29 2.25 -7.16
N VAL A 149 10.12 3.44 -7.72
CA VAL A 149 11.07 4.54 -7.60
C VAL A 149 10.38 5.77 -7.01
N GLY A 150 10.79 6.14 -5.79
CA GLY A 150 10.30 7.31 -5.07
C GLY A 150 11.01 8.60 -5.50
N THR A 151 10.25 9.69 -5.63
CA THR A 151 10.74 11.02 -6.04
C THR A 151 10.55 12.12 -4.99
N GLY A 152 10.17 11.76 -3.76
CA GLY A 152 10.06 12.64 -2.59
C GLY A 152 8.70 13.32 -2.43
N GLY A 153 7.71 12.90 -3.21
CA GLY A 153 6.33 13.36 -3.16
C GLY A 153 5.56 12.86 -1.93
N GLY A 154 4.26 13.11 -1.92
CA GLY A 154 3.36 12.74 -0.84
C GLY A 154 3.19 13.84 0.17
N SER A 155 2.24 13.68 1.10
CA SER A 155 2.05 14.65 2.16
C SER A 155 3.13 14.57 3.25
N ARG A 156 3.98 13.53 3.20
CA ARG A 156 5.00 13.23 4.22
C ARG A 156 4.42 13.10 5.63
N GLY A 157 3.14 12.77 5.74
CA GLY A 157 2.45 12.50 7.01
C GLY A 157 2.16 11.02 7.12
N GLY A 158 2.11 10.51 8.35
CA GLY A 158 1.52 9.21 8.62
C GLY A 158 -0.01 9.30 8.48
N ASP A 159 -0.64 8.16 8.24
CA ASP A 159 -2.08 8.08 7.93
C ASP A 159 -2.98 8.50 9.10
N ASP A 160 -2.51 8.40 10.35
CA ASP A 160 -3.23 8.88 11.55
C ASP A 160 -3.67 10.35 11.44
N GLY A 161 -2.88 11.20 10.77
CA GLY A 161 -3.17 12.63 10.64
C GLY A 161 -4.37 12.93 9.74
N ARG A 162 -4.64 12.09 8.73
CA ARG A 162 -5.83 12.19 7.87
C ARG A 162 -6.96 11.28 8.32
N PHE A 163 -6.70 10.42 9.29
CA PHE A 163 -7.66 9.47 9.79
C PHE A 163 -8.89 10.14 10.40
N SER A 164 -8.68 11.10 11.29
CA SER A 164 -9.76 11.85 11.96
C SER A 164 -10.59 12.71 10.99
N THR A 165 -9.99 13.19 9.91
CA THR A 165 -10.63 14.13 8.97
C THR A 165 -11.31 13.43 7.78
N SER A 166 -10.80 12.27 7.35
CA SER A 166 -11.33 11.51 6.21
C SER A 166 -12.05 10.22 6.59
N SER A 167 -12.10 9.87 7.88
CA SER A 167 -12.71 8.62 8.37
C SER A 167 -12.16 7.36 7.66
N GLY A 168 -10.84 7.28 7.46
CA GLY A 168 -10.24 6.13 6.79
C GLY A 168 -10.22 6.19 5.25
N LYS A 169 -10.86 7.20 4.64
CA LYS A 169 -11.10 7.21 3.18
C LYS A 169 -9.97 7.78 2.33
N ASP A 170 -8.99 8.47 2.92
CA ASP A 170 -7.90 9.14 2.19
C ASP A 170 -6.51 8.70 2.68
N MET A 171 -6.29 7.40 2.80
CA MET A 171 -5.03 6.79 3.28
C MET A 171 -4.00 6.57 2.16
N GLY A 172 -2.77 6.19 2.52
CA GLY A 172 -1.68 5.94 1.58
C GLY A 172 -1.18 7.23 0.93
N HIS A 173 -1.32 8.36 1.63
CA HIS A 173 -1.02 9.70 1.11
C HIS A 173 0.41 10.18 1.39
N GLY A 174 1.13 9.48 2.25
CA GLY A 174 2.41 9.91 2.81
C GLY A 174 3.58 9.91 1.84
N GLY A 175 3.48 9.21 0.72
CA GLY A 175 4.59 8.91 -0.17
C GLY A 175 5.16 7.53 0.14
N PHE A 176 4.49 6.51 -0.37
CA PHE A 176 4.79 5.10 -0.17
C PHE A 176 5.14 4.40 -1.47
N GLY A 177 6.00 3.39 -1.40
CA GLY A 177 6.18 2.45 -2.51
C GLY A 177 4.97 1.53 -2.58
N ILE A 178 4.85 0.64 -1.59
CA ILE A 178 3.70 -0.23 -1.40
C ILE A 178 3.07 0.07 -0.05
N TRP A 179 1.77 0.32 -0.05
CA TRP A 179 0.99 0.54 1.15
C TRP A 179 -0.16 -0.46 1.20
N ALA A 180 -0.36 -1.11 2.34
CA ALA A 180 -1.36 -2.15 2.50
C ALA A 180 -2.21 -1.99 3.77
N ARG A 181 -3.53 -2.04 3.62
CA ARG A 181 -4.46 -2.05 4.77
C ARG A 181 -4.66 -3.45 5.37
N GLY A 182 -4.32 -4.50 4.64
CA GLY A 182 -4.52 -5.88 5.05
C GLY A 182 -3.40 -6.81 4.63
N GLN A 183 -3.41 -8.01 5.20
CA GLN A 183 -2.28 -8.93 5.26
C GLN A 183 -2.37 -10.09 4.26
N TYR A 184 -3.42 -10.15 3.43
CA TYR A 184 -3.76 -11.35 2.65
C TYR A 184 -3.25 -11.35 1.21
N ALA A 185 -2.58 -10.27 0.80
CA ALA A 185 -1.83 -10.26 -0.44
C ALA A 185 -0.41 -10.79 -0.21
N THR A 186 0.12 -11.49 -1.20
CA THR A 186 1.52 -11.93 -1.24
C THR A 186 2.37 -10.79 -1.80
N ILE A 187 3.07 -10.06 -0.93
CA ILE A 187 4.00 -8.98 -1.30
C ILE A 187 5.41 -9.55 -1.27
N GLN A 188 5.97 -9.85 -2.43
CA GLN A 188 7.27 -10.54 -2.49
C GLN A 188 8.19 -10.05 -3.61
N ASN A 189 9.50 -10.08 -3.33
CA ASN A 189 10.56 -9.75 -4.31
C ASN A 189 10.40 -8.35 -4.92
N ASN A 190 9.71 -7.43 -4.23
CA ASN A 190 9.60 -6.06 -4.71
C ASN A 190 10.85 -5.28 -4.34
N ARG A 191 11.20 -4.34 -5.20
CA ARG A 191 12.33 -3.44 -5.01
C ARG A 191 11.82 -2.01 -4.95
N ALA A 192 12.09 -1.31 -3.87
CA ALA A 192 11.76 0.09 -3.71
C ALA A 192 13.03 0.94 -3.59
N GLU A 193 13.24 1.88 -4.51
CA GLU A 193 14.43 2.73 -4.53
C GLU A 193 14.11 4.22 -4.55
N GLY A 194 15.01 5.02 -3.98
CA GLY A 194 14.92 6.48 -4.03
C GLY A 194 14.14 7.08 -2.86
N HIS A 195 13.63 8.29 -3.04
CA HIS A 195 13.08 9.10 -1.96
C HIS A 195 11.57 8.89 -1.86
N PHE A 196 11.09 8.14 -0.86
CA PHE A 196 9.64 7.99 -0.59
C PHE A 196 9.20 8.95 0.50
N GLY A 197 8.19 9.79 0.31
CA GLY A 197 7.80 10.82 1.29
C GLY A 197 7.53 10.34 2.73
N PHE A 198 7.24 9.06 2.94
CA PHE A 198 7.11 8.49 4.28
C PHE A 198 7.88 7.18 4.44
N ALA A 199 7.48 6.12 3.72
CA ALA A 199 8.13 4.81 3.80
C ALA A 199 8.00 4.04 2.48
N PRO A 200 9.04 3.34 2.00
CA PRO A 200 8.93 2.43 0.86
C PRO A 200 7.84 1.37 1.04
N TYR A 201 7.70 0.82 2.24
CA TYR A 201 6.68 -0.18 2.57
C TYR A 201 5.91 0.23 3.82
N ALA A 202 4.59 0.03 3.80
CA ALA A 202 3.75 0.31 4.95
C ALA A 202 2.57 -0.65 5.08
N TYR A 203 2.24 -0.99 6.32
CA TYR A 203 0.96 -1.56 6.71
C TYR A 203 0.21 -0.63 7.66
N PHE A 204 -1.10 -0.47 7.44
CA PHE A 204 -1.98 0.26 8.36
C PHE A 204 -3.30 -0.50 8.56
N VAL A 205 -3.46 -1.20 9.69
CA VAL A 205 -4.53 -2.21 9.87
C VAL A 205 -5.50 -1.82 11.00
N HIS A 206 -5.99 -0.58 11.03
CA HIS A 206 -6.82 -0.12 12.15
C HIS A 206 -8.18 -0.87 12.23
N PRO A 207 -8.43 -1.69 13.27
CA PRO A 207 -9.55 -2.65 13.29
C PRO A 207 -10.93 -1.99 13.26
N GLY A 208 -11.08 -0.84 13.90
CA GLY A 208 -12.37 -0.11 13.96
C GLY A 208 -13.00 0.26 12.61
N PHE A 209 -12.28 0.11 11.49
CA PHE A 209 -12.75 0.52 10.16
C PHE A 209 -12.95 -0.66 9.21
N ILE A 210 -12.14 -1.70 9.33
CA ILE A 210 -12.09 -2.79 8.34
C ILE A 210 -12.59 -4.12 8.87
N GLN A 211 -12.78 -4.26 10.19
CA GLN A 211 -13.13 -5.54 10.82
C GLN A 211 -14.43 -6.17 10.27
N THR A 212 -15.34 -5.36 9.74
CA THR A 212 -16.62 -5.78 9.16
C THR A 212 -16.56 -6.04 7.65
N LEU A 213 -15.49 -5.58 6.97
CA LEU A 213 -15.30 -5.82 5.54
C LEU A 213 -15.06 -7.31 5.30
N LYS A 214 -15.57 -7.81 4.17
CA LYS A 214 -15.58 -9.24 3.85
C LYS A 214 -14.61 -9.53 2.73
N VAL A 215 -13.86 -10.63 2.85
CA VAL A 215 -12.99 -11.08 1.75
C VAL A 215 -13.85 -11.51 0.56
N PRO A 216 -13.59 -10.98 -0.65
CA PRO A 216 -14.46 -11.20 -1.79
C PRO A 216 -14.35 -12.65 -2.31
N ALA A 217 -15.47 -13.15 -2.83
CA ALA A 217 -15.58 -14.49 -3.41
C ALA A 217 -15.06 -14.48 -4.86
N VAL A 218 -13.75 -14.36 -5.03
CA VAL A 218 -13.08 -14.38 -6.33
C VAL A 218 -12.38 -15.72 -6.53
N THR A 219 -12.40 -16.25 -7.75
CA THR A 219 -11.61 -17.45 -8.12
C THR A 219 -10.16 -17.29 -7.68
N GLY A 220 -9.60 -18.31 -7.02
CA GLY A 220 -8.22 -18.28 -6.51
C GLY A 220 -8.07 -17.67 -5.11
N THR A 221 -9.06 -16.92 -4.61
CA THR A 221 -9.07 -16.51 -3.19
C THR A 221 -9.08 -17.77 -2.31
N PRO A 222 -8.22 -17.86 -1.28
CA PRO A 222 -8.23 -19.00 -0.37
C PRO A 222 -9.64 -19.27 0.17
N THR A 223 -10.13 -20.50 0.01
CA THR A 223 -11.51 -20.85 0.36
C THR A 223 -11.81 -20.63 1.85
N ALA A 224 -10.78 -20.72 2.69
CA ALA A 224 -10.86 -20.42 4.11
C ALA A 224 -11.13 -18.94 4.42
N LEU A 225 -10.95 -18.01 3.47
CA LEU A 225 -11.19 -16.57 3.67
C LEU A 225 -12.52 -16.11 3.08
N VAL A 226 -12.97 -16.71 1.98
CA VAL A 226 -14.11 -16.24 1.19
C VAL A 226 -15.34 -15.94 2.06
N GLY A 227 -15.84 -14.71 1.95
CA GLY A 227 -17.05 -14.24 2.63
C GLY A 227 -16.91 -13.97 4.12
N LYS A 228 -15.77 -14.29 4.74
CA LYS A 228 -15.49 -13.97 6.14
C LYS A 228 -15.18 -12.49 6.29
N SER A 229 -15.64 -11.90 7.38
CA SER A 229 -15.20 -10.56 7.76
C SER A 229 -13.75 -10.59 8.24
N LEU A 230 -13.03 -9.48 8.16
CA LEU A 230 -11.66 -9.42 8.66
C LEU A 230 -11.55 -9.77 10.15
N GLN A 231 -12.56 -9.39 10.96
CA GLN A 231 -12.65 -9.85 12.35
C GLN A 231 -12.71 -11.37 12.48
N GLN A 232 -13.49 -12.03 11.62
CA GLN A 232 -13.61 -13.49 11.65
C GLN A 232 -12.30 -14.14 11.24
N VAL A 233 -11.58 -13.56 10.27
CA VAL A 233 -10.26 -14.03 9.86
C VAL A 233 -9.25 -13.85 11.00
N TRP A 234 -9.18 -12.69 11.64
CA TRP A 234 -8.29 -12.48 12.79
C TRP A 234 -8.58 -13.45 13.94
N ASN A 235 -9.85 -13.69 14.26
CA ASN A 235 -10.25 -14.66 15.28
C ASN A 235 -9.85 -16.11 14.93
N MET A 236 -9.62 -16.44 13.64
CA MET A 236 -9.08 -17.73 13.23
C MET A 236 -7.58 -17.83 13.43
N LEU A 237 -6.85 -16.70 13.32
CA LEU A 237 -5.40 -16.66 13.43
C LEU A 237 -4.90 -16.59 14.89
N GLU A 238 -5.68 -15.95 15.76
CA GLU A 238 -5.36 -15.73 17.18
C GLU A 238 -5.08 -17.02 18.01
N PRO A 239 -5.86 -18.11 17.90
CA PRO A 239 -5.69 -19.30 18.74
C PRO A 239 -4.54 -20.24 18.29
N GLU A 240 -4.08 -20.14 17.05
CA GLU A 240 -3.16 -21.11 16.43
C GLU A 240 -1.75 -20.56 16.16
N SER A 241 -1.44 -19.32 16.58
CA SER A 241 -0.15 -18.66 16.27
C SER A 241 0.14 -18.62 14.76
N LEU A 242 -0.92 -18.46 13.96
CA LEU A 242 -0.82 -18.56 12.51
C LEU A 242 -0.24 -17.28 11.91
N SER A 243 0.90 -17.45 11.24
CA SER A 243 1.61 -16.39 10.56
C SER A 243 0.81 -15.76 9.42
N ILE A 244 1.09 -14.48 9.11
CA ILE A 244 0.66 -13.81 7.87
C ILE A 244 0.86 -14.70 6.64
N GLN A 245 1.90 -15.54 6.67
CA GLN A 245 2.28 -16.53 5.65
C GLN A 245 1.20 -17.58 5.34
N VAL A 246 0.14 -17.71 6.17
CA VAL A 246 -0.96 -18.64 5.89
C VAL A 246 -1.80 -18.18 4.70
N PHE A 247 -1.95 -16.87 4.53
CA PHE A 247 -2.86 -16.31 3.53
C PHE A 247 -2.24 -15.26 2.63
N GLY A 248 -1.31 -14.45 3.15
CA GLY A 248 -0.48 -13.54 2.38
C GLY A 248 0.98 -13.80 2.69
N ALA A 249 1.85 -12.85 2.36
CA ALA A 249 3.25 -12.92 2.74
C ALA A 249 3.92 -11.56 2.59
N PHE A 250 4.99 -11.33 3.33
CA PHE A 250 5.93 -10.25 3.07
C PHE A 250 7.35 -10.82 3.04
N ASN A 251 7.83 -11.17 1.85
CA ASN A 251 9.05 -11.95 1.68
C ASN A 251 10.01 -11.28 0.69
N ASP A 252 11.31 -11.29 0.97
CA ASP A 252 12.35 -10.94 0.00
C ASP A 252 12.20 -9.54 -0.62
N ASN A 253 11.54 -8.62 0.08
CA ASN A 253 11.39 -7.24 -0.38
C ASN A 253 12.63 -6.43 0.02
N SER A 254 13.02 -5.50 -0.83
CA SER A 254 14.19 -4.67 -0.56
C SER A 254 13.93 -3.18 -0.78
N ALA A 255 14.39 -2.36 0.16
CA ALA A 255 14.31 -0.91 0.08
C ALA A 255 15.68 -0.26 0.16
N PHE A 256 16.02 0.62 -0.80
CA PHE A 256 17.29 1.36 -0.82
C PHE A 256 17.01 2.84 -1.02
N GLY A 257 17.66 3.73 -0.28
CA GLY A 257 17.31 5.16 -0.37
C GLY A 257 16.30 5.62 0.66
N THR A 258 16.00 4.79 1.65
CA THR A 258 15.01 5.14 2.68
C THR A 258 15.54 6.32 3.51
N TRP A 259 14.66 7.28 3.80
CA TRP A 259 15.06 8.51 4.50
C TRP A 259 14.38 8.74 5.84
N ARG A 260 13.12 8.32 6.01
CA ARG A 260 12.39 8.48 7.25
C ARG A 260 12.18 7.15 7.95
N ILE A 261 11.50 6.24 7.26
CA ILE A 261 11.21 4.88 7.71
C ILE A 261 11.45 3.94 6.53
N GLY A 262 12.07 2.78 6.76
CA GLY A 262 12.20 1.73 5.74
C GLY A 262 10.94 0.88 5.61
N LEU A 263 10.39 0.44 6.75
CA LEU A 263 9.13 -0.29 6.86
C LEU A 263 8.29 0.28 8.00
N ASP A 264 7.09 0.77 7.70
CA ASP A 264 6.13 1.26 8.70
C ASP A 264 5.03 0.23 8.98
N LEU A 265 4.82 -0.12 10.25
CA LEU A 265 3.83 -1.09 10.68
C LEU A 265 2.92 -0.41 11.69
N SER A 266 1.71 -0.04 11.30
CA SER A 266 0.77 0.69 12.13
C SER A 266 -0.50 -0.12 12.35
N TYR A 267 -0.90 -0.29 13.61
CA TYR A 267 -2.01 -1.16 14.03
C TYR A 267 -1.88 -2.59 13.50
N PHE A 268 -0.64 -3.03 13.27
CA PHE A 268 -0.36 -4.30 12.65
C PHE A 268 -0.19 -5.36 13.74
N GLY A 269 -1.07 -6.36 13.82
CA GLY A 269 -1.01 -7.30 14.92
C GLY A 269 -1.80 -8.57 14.68
N GLY A 270 -1.21 -9.68 15.10
CA GLY A 270 -1.76 -11.03 15.07
C GLY A 270 -0.65 -12.02 15.48
N ASN A 271 -0.96 -12.99 16.34
CA ASN A 271 0.02 -13.98 16.79
C ASN A 271 0.69 -14.67 15.61
N GLY A 272 2.01 -14.56 15.47
CA GLY A 272 2.79 -15.24 14.44
C GLY A 272 3.12 -14.41 13.19
N SER A 273 2.77 -13.12 13.13
CA SER A 273 3.10 -12.29 11.96
C SER A 273 4.61 -12.26 11.68
N GLU A 274 5.02 -12.86 10.55
CA GLU A 274 6.42 -13.09 10.18
C GLU A 274 6.77 -12.40 8.86
N PHE A 275 7.82 -11.58 8.91
CA PHE A 275 8.44 -10.96 7.74
C PHE A 275 9.75 -11.68 7.44
N VAL A 276 9.89 -12.18 6.22
CA VAL A 276 11.03 -13.03 5.85
C VAL A 276 11.93 -12.32 4.84
N GLY A 277 13.25 -12.39 5.02
CA GLY A 277 14.22 -11.98 4.00
C GLY A 277 14.18 -10.50 3.60
N THR A 278 13.72 -9.60 4.47
CA THR A 278 13.54 -8.18 4.12
C THR A 278 14.84 -7.37 4.24
N GLU A 279 15.31 -6.79 3.13
CA GLU A 279 16.52 -5.97 3.11
C GLU A 279 16.19 -4.46 3.13
N LEU A 280 16.66 -3.74 4.14
CA LEU A 280 16.42 -2.31 4.30
C LEU A 280 17.75 -1.56 4.38
N VAL A 281 18.07 -0.80 3.33
CA VAL A 281 19.26 0.04 3.27
C VAL A 281 18.85 1.52 3.32
N ALA A 282 19.07 2.13 4.48
CA ALA A 282 18.77 3.54 4.70
C ALA A 282 19.95 4.42 4.27
N LEU A 283 19.65 5.44 3.45
CA LEU A 283 20.65 6.43 3.01
C LEU A 283 20.66 7.69 3.90
N ALA A 284 19.63 7.91 4.71
CA ALA A 284 19.53 9.14 5.51
C ALA A 284 20.43 9.17 6.73
N SER A 285 20.82 10.41 7.10
CA SER A 285 21.59 10.73 8.31
C SER A 285 20.79 10.57 9.61
N SER A 286 19.48 10.48 9.51
CA SER A 286 18.54 10.21 10.59
C SER A 286 17.34 9.46 10.04
N GLY A 287 16.77 8.53 10.80
CA GLY A 287 15.64 7.73 10.34
C GLY A 287 15.52 6.42 11.10
N ARG A 288 14.53 5.61 10.70
CA ARG A 288 14.23 4.29 11.28
C ARG A 288 14.30 3.23 10.19
N GLY A 289 14.92 2.09 10.47
CA GLY A 289 14.80 0.91 9.60
C GLY A 289 13.35 0.44 9.60
N ILE A 290 12.88 0.01 10.77
CA ILE A 290 11.50 -0.42 11.00
C ILE A 290 10.86 0.48 12.06
N SER A 291 9.63 0.91 11.81
CA SER A 291 8.81 1.64 12.76
C SER A 291 7.54 0.84 13.03
N THR A 292 7.23 0.59 14.30
CA THR A 292 5.98 -0.06 14.68
C THR A 292 5.13 0.91 15.51
N THR A 293 3.82 0.90 15.29
CA THR A 293 2.83 1.66 16.06
C THR A 293 1.65 0.75 16.37
N HIS A 294 1.24 0.62 17.64
CA HIS A 294 0.12 -0.26 18.02
C HIS A 294 0.21 -1.68 17.46
N THR A 295 1.43 -2.19 17.37
CA THR A 295 1.73 -3.48 16.74
C THR A 295 1.90 -4.55 17.81
N SER A 296 1.30 -5.72 17.64
CA SER A 296 1.51 -6.88 18.53
C SER A 296 2.36 -7.94 17.82
N LEU A 297 3.32 -8.52 18.57
CA LEU A 297 4.18 -9.66 18.20
C LEU A 297 4.60 -9.68 16.72
N LEU A 298 5.70 -9.00 16.41
CA LEU A 298 6.34 -9.02 15.10
C LEU A 298 7.55 -9.95 15.14
N ARG A 299 7.59 -10.96 14.27
CA ARG A 299 8.78 -11.77 13.99
C ARG A 299 9.42 -11.31 12.69
N LEU A 300 10.73 -11.13 12.73
CA LEU A 300 11.54 -10.84 11.57
C LEU A 300 12.52 -12.02 11.38
N ASP A 301 12.50 -12.66 10.22
CA ASP A 301 13.31 -13.86 9.91
C ASP A 301 14.17 -13.61 8.66
N GLY A 302 15.45 -13.32 8.86
CA GLY A 302 16.35 -12.97 7.75
C GLY A 302 16.19 -11.53 7.23
N GLY A 303 17.02 -11.21 6.24
CA GLY A 303 17.15 -9.85 5.69
C GLY A 303 18.27 -9.06 6.37
N SER A 304 18.29 -7.73 6.20
CA SER A 304 19.28 -6.84 6.84
C SER A 304 18.74 -5.43 7.04
N ILE A 305 19.30 -4.71 8.02
CA ILE A 305 19.07 -3.25 8.18
C ILE A 305 20.43 -2.57 8.18
N GLU A 306 20.66 -1.69 7.21
CA GLU A 306 21.98 -1.12 6.97
C GLU A 306 21.94 0.39 6.81
N ALA A 307 22.92 1.07 7.40
CA ALA A 307 23.22 2.46 7.10
C ALA A 307 24.19 2.51 5.93
N ALA A 308 23.77 3.11 4.82
CA ALA A 308 24.66 3.18 3.66
C ALA A 308 25.81 4.18 3.82
N VAL A 309 25.70 5.14 4.74
CA VAL A 309 26.78 6.08 5.06
C VAL A 309 27.28 5.75 6.48
N PRO A 310 28.57 5.40 6.67
CA PRO A 310 29.10 4.94 7.95
C PRO A 310 28.95 5.92 9.12
N THR A 311 28.78 7.21 8.84
CA THR A 311 28.60 8.26 9.87
C THR A 311 27.15 8.50 10.25
N ASN A 312 26.20 7.87 9.57
CA ASN A 312 24.78 8.08 9.85
C ASN A 312 24.37 7.32 11.10
N THR A 313 23.54 7.95 11.94
CA THR A 313 22.91 7.30 13.09
C THR A 313 21.46 6.99 12.72
N ILE A 314 21.22 5.81 12.20
CA ILE A 314 19.86 5.29 12.01
C ILE A 314 19.46 4.40 13.18
N ILE A 315 18.19 4.50 13.55
CA ILE A 315 17.57 3.61 14.53
C ILE A 315 17.14 2.34 13.80
N GLY A 316 17.58 1.17 14.24
CA GLY A 316 17.23 -0.09 13.57
C GLY A 316 15.74 -0.35 13.63
N VAL A 317 15.19 -0.45 14.85
CA VAL A 317 13.77 -0.69 15.08
C VAL A 317 13.26 0.28 16.14
N TRP A 318 12.20 1.01 15.82
CA TRP A 318 11.52 1.94 16.72
C TRP A 318 10.12 1.43 17.06
N CYS A 319 9.76 1.41 18.34
CA CYS A 319 8.45 0.99 18.80
C CYS A 319 7.64 2.17 19.36
N ASN A 320 6.44 2.39 18.86
CA ASN A 320 5.52 3.39 19.39
C ASN A 320 4.25 2.73 19.93
N ASN A 321 4.08 2.71 21.26
CA ASN A 321 2.87 2.16 21.90
C ASN A 321 2.50 0.73 21.41
N GLY A 322 3.50 -0.15 21.32
CA GLY A 322 3.35 -1.53 20.84
C GLY A 322 3.22 -2.56 21.97
N GLY A 323 2.80 -3.77 21.61
CA GLY A 323 2.96 -4.96 22.45
C GLY A 323 4.41 -5.48 22.45
N PRO A 324 4.69 -6.61 23.11
CA PRO A 324 6.03 -7.20 23.11
C PRO A 324 6.51 -7.47 21.66
N LEU A 325 7.75 -7.11 21.40
CA LEU A 325 8.43 -7.28 20.11
C LEU A 325 9.54 -8.33 20.25
N GLU A 326 9.48 -9.38 19.43
CA GLU A 326 10.49 -10.43 19.39
C GLU A 326 11.34 -10.32 18.12
N ILE A 327 12.57 -9.83 18.28
CA ILE A 327 13.53 -9.76 17.16
C ILE A 327 14.54 -10.89 17.34
N ASN A 328 14.65 -11.77 16.35
CA ASN A 328 15.72 -12.76 16.30
C ASN A 328 16.98 -12.14 15.67
N TYR A 329 17.85 -11.57 16.51
CA TYR A 329 19.05 -10.86 16.08
C TYR A 329 20.13 -11.74 15.44
N GLU A 330 20.09 -13.06 15.66
CA GLU A 330 21.05 -13.97 15.02
C GLU A 330 20.84 -14.05 13.50
N VAL A 331 19.68 -13.59 13.00
CA VAL A 331 19.26 -13.75 11.60
C VAL A 331 19.22 -12.42 10.84
N ILE A 332 19.30 -11.26 11.52
CA ILE A 332 19.17 -9.93 10.89
C ILE A 332 20.43 -9.11 11.16
N PRO A 333 21.39 -9.08 10.22
CA PRO A 333 22.53 -8.21 10.32
C PRO A 333 22.09 -6.74 10.40
N MET A 334 22.56 -6.06 11.45
CA MET A 334 22.43 -4.61 11.60
C MET A 334 23.81 -3.98 11.44
N VAL A 335 24.03 -3.27 10.32
CA VAL A 335 25.35 -2.71 9.99
C VAL A 335 25.29 -1.19 10.00
N GLY A 336 26.10 -0.57 10.87
CA GLY A 336 26.13 0.90 11.00
C GLY A 336 24.85 1.48 11.62
N VAL A 337 24.09 0.68 12.36
CA VAL A 337 22.78 1.03 12.89
C VAL A 337 22.83 0.99 14.41
N ASN A 338 22.29 2.03 15.06
CA ASN A 338 22.06 1.97 16.49
C ASN A 338 20.80 1.15 16.73
N LEU A 339 20.93 0.07 17.50
CA LEU A 339 19.77 -0.59 18.08
C LEU A 339 19.28 0.26 19.26
N GLU A 340 18.60 1.36 18.96
CA GLU A 340 17.83 2.08 19.97
C GLU A 340 16.43 1.48 20.02
N ARG A 341 16.12 0.73 21.07
CA ARG A 341 14.73 0.49 21.47
C ARG A 341 14.17 1.83 21.96
N GLY A 342 13.72 2.66 21.03
CA GLY A 342 13.02 3.89 21.34
C GLY A 342 11.54 3.62 21.55
N GLY A 343 10.99 4.07 22.68
CA GLY A 343 9.57 3.98 23.05
C GLY A 343 9.22 2.87 24.05
N ALA A 344 7.92 2.55 24.19
CA ALA A 344 7.41 1.57 25.18
C ALA A 344 7.49 0.13 24.65
N CYS A 345 8.72 -0.32 24.39
CA CYS A 345 9.12 -1.70 24.16
C CYS A 345 10.02 -2.14 25.34
#